data_AF-A0A395NWL2-F1
#
_entry.id   AF-A0A395NWL2-F1
#
_cell.length_a   1.000
_cell.length_b   1.000
_cell.length_c   1.000
_cell.angle_alpha   90.00
_cell.angle_beta   90.00
_cell.angle_gamma   90.00
#
_symmetry.space_group_name_H-M   'P 1'
#
loop_
_entity.id
_entity.type
_entity.pdbx_description
1 polymer ?
#
loop_
_entity_poly.entity_id
_entity_poly.type
_entity_poly.pdbx_seq_one_letter_code
_entity_poly.pdbx_strand_id
1 'polypeptide(L)'
;MSMELYTNALHSLRNSGICTKRKLSSDEADIALASILIFSRIELLTGEGSSGGYMTHIRGGLQLVKRLGERLPDSILTKTIVKKLRFLGFYDAVRHEQPYFMSRPPYNTIYLTHLGDADYLMHRIIEEAIELPNVLYEANNLDNLHYATQEQIRHGQLTAQHLLSRTAIVEDKVNQWLDMMASVTPYPKVIVTPSVDGAADYPQGLRIQFANCVSSCLWMFYWSLVVRLNRLIKQLHSLHSTLSAKLPDHPQLPASLINRIKDDSISDQYADNIGISLGTEITASTFHAQEALAFIFNLYAYWEERGNIEKTNWCIETLKMLESQGLSLYIQVNERQDKCAALTAAFLADRTKTLV
;
A
#
# COMPACT_ATOMS: atom_id res chain seq x y z
N MET A 1 2.21 29.26 -8.77
CA MET A 1 3.50 29.13 -9.47
C MET A 1 3.21 29.17 -10.97
N SER A 2 3.94 29.94 -11.78
CA SER A 2 3.65 29.99 -13.22
C SER A 2 4.03 28.66 -13.88
N MET A 3 3.21 28.18 -14.82
CA MET A 3 3.47 26.95 -15.60
C MET A 3 4.83 27.01 -16.34
N GLU A 4 5.27 28.22 -16.67
CA GLU A 4 6.58 28.51 -17.24
C GLU A 4 7.73 28.14 -16.29
N LEU A 5 7.65 28.51 -14.99
CA LEU A 5 8.66 28.13 -14.00
C LEU A 5 8.72 26.62 -13.79
N TYR A 6 7.56 25.95 -13.76
CA TYR A 6 7.47 24.50 -13.68
C TYR A 6 8.19 23.81 -14.85
N THR A 7 7.84 24.23 -16.07
CA THR A 7 8.36 23.66 -17.32
C THR A 7 9.86 23.90 -17.45
N ASN A 8 10.33 25.12 -17.12
CA ASN A 8 11.76 25.46 -17.14
C ASN A 8 12.56 24.65 -16.13
N ALA A 9 12.02 24.44 -14.93
CA ALA A 9 12.67 23.63 -13.90
C ALA A 9 12.73 22.14 -14.30
N LEU A 10 11.67 21.59 -14.89
CA LEU A 10 11.67 20.22 -15.45
C LEU A 10 12.71 20.06 -16.57
N HIS A 11 12.77 21.01 -17.51
CA HIS A 11 13.77 20.99 -18.58
C HIS A 11 15.20 21.06 -18.01
N SER A 12 15.42 21.91 -17.00
CA SER A 12 16.72 22.03 -16.33
C SER A 12 17.11 20.73 -15.64
N LEU A 13 16.19 20.08 -14.92
CA LEU A 13 16.43 18.79 -14.28
C LEU A 13 16.73 17.70 -15.31
N ARG A 14 15.98 17.64 -16.41
CA ARG A 14 16.21 16.68 -17.51
C ARG A 14 17.58 16.87 -18.17
N ASN A 15 18.02 18.12 -18.32
CA ASN A 15 19.29 18.46 -18.98
C ASN A 15 20.51 18.42 -18.04
N SER A 16 20.30 18.29 -16.72
CA SER A 16 21.37 18.29 -15.71
C SER A 16 22.37 17.12 -15.80
N GLY A 17 22.05 16.07 -16.57
CA GLY A 17 22.84 14.85 -16.65
C GLY A 17 22.84 14.01 -15.36
N ILE A 18 22.02 14.36 -14.37
CA ILE A 18 21.90 13.62 -13.09
C ILE A 18 21.57 12.14 -13.34
N CYS A 19 20.74 11.87 -14.35
CA CYS A 19 20.36 10.51 -14.77
C CYS A 19 21.49 9.69 -15.41
N THR A 20 22.61 10.30 -15.82
CA THR A 20 23.73 9.62 -16.49
C THR A 20 25.03 9.60 -15.68
N LYS A 21 25.18 10.48 -14.68
CA LYS A 21 26.36 10.51 -13.78
C LYS A 21 26.46 9.30 -12.83
N ARG A 22 27.66 8.71 -12.71
CA ARG A 22 27.92 7.54 -11.81
C ARG A 22 27.99 7.90 -10.32
N LYS A 23 28.34 9.15 -10.00
CA LYS A 23 28.39 9.71 -8.64
C LYS A 23 27.92 11.15 -8.74
N LEU A 24 27.10 11.57 -7.78
CA LEU A 24 26.66 12.96 -7.65
C LEU A 24 27.40 13.58 -6.47
N SER A 25 27.68 14.87 -6.56
CA SER A 25 28.00 15.67 -5.38
C SER A 25 26.80 15.74 -4.42
N SER A 26 27.03 16.16 -3.17
CA SER A 26 25.95 16.32 -2.19
C SER A 26 24.85 17.24 -2.72
N ASP A 27 25.25 18.40 -3.21
CA ASP A 27 24.34 19.44 -3.70
C ASP A 27 23.53 18.97 -4.90
N GLU A 28 24.15 18.25 -5.85
CA GLU A 28 23.45 17.73 -7.03
C GLU A 28 22.37 16.69 -6.66
N ALA A 29 22.66 15.79 -5.72
CA ALA A 29 21.67 14.80 -5.28
C ALA A 29 20.54 15.47 -4.48
N ASP A 30 20.89 16.41 -3.60
CA ASP A 30 19.94 17.18 -2.80
C ASP A 30 18.99 17.99 -3.70
N ILE A 31 19.52 18.71 -4.70
CA ILE A 31 18.72 19.46 -5.67
C ILE A 31 17.81 18.52 -6.48
N ALA A 32 18.32 17.37 -6.94
CA ALA A 32 17.53 16.42 -7.71
C ALA A 32 16.38 15.83 -6.89
N LEU A 33 16.68 15.33 -5.70
CA LEU A 33 15.71 14.74 -4.79
C LEU A 33 14.67 15.78 -4.32
N ALA A 34 15.10 16.99 -4.01
CA ALA A 34 14.20 18.09 -3.63
C ALA A 34 13.27 18.48 -4.79
N SER A 35 13.82 18.59 -6.00
CA SER A 35 13.05 18.92 -7.21
C SER A 35 11.98 17.85 -7.48
N ILE A 36 12.30 16.57 -7.29
CA ILE A 36 11.34 15.46 -7.42
C ILE A 36 10.17 15.61 -6.44
N LEU A 37 10.43 15.91 -5.16
CA LEU A 37 9.34 16.13 -4.20
C LEU A 37 8.54 17.39 -4.52
N ILE A 38 9.21 18.48 -4.94
CA ILE A 38 8.53 19.74 -5.27
C ILE A 38 7.61 19.55 -6.48
N PHE A 39 8.09 18.94 -7.57
CA PHE A 39 7.27 18.65 -8.75
C PHE A 39 6.12 17.70 -8.43
N SER A 40 6.38 16.65 -7.64
CA SER A 40 5.35 15.76 -7.14
C SER A 40 4.26 16.53 -6.37
N ARG A 41 4.64 17.43 -5.47
CA ARG A 41 3.67 18.24 -4.71
C ARG A 41 2.92 19.24 -5.58
N ILE A 42 3.56 19.85 -6.56
CA ILE A 42 2.91 20.76 -7.50
C ILE A 42 1.84 20.01 -8.28
N GLU A 43 2.17 18.89 -8.92
CA GLU A 43 1.20 18.11 -9.71
C GLU A 43 0.05 17.58 -8.84
N LEU A 44 0.34 17.24 -7.58
CA LEU A 44 -0.70 16.84 -6.62
C LEU A 44 -1.65 17.98 -6.26
N LEU A 45 -1.15 19.22 -6.18
CA LEU A 45 -1.94 20.40 -5.81
C LEU A 45 -2.67 21.04 -6.99
N THR A 46 -2.08 20.99 -8.19
CA THR A 46 -2.66 21.62 -9.39
C THR A 46 -3.59 20.68 -10.15
N GLY A 47 -3.48 19.36 -9.95
CA GLY A 47 -4.19 18.37 -10.77
C GLY A 47 -3.75 18.35 -12.24
N GLU A 48 -2.76 19.17 -12.60
CA GLU A 48 -2.22 19.31 -13.95
C GLU A 48 -1.13 18.27 -14.16
N GLY A 49 -1.53 17.04 -14.48
CA GLY A 49 -0.61 15.97 -14.88
C GLY A 49 -1.28 15.05 -15.90
N SER A 50 -0.81 15.06 -17.14
CA SER A 50 -1.20 14.07 -18.14
C SER A 50 -0.72 12.67 -17.71
N SER A 51 -1.63 11.68 -17.80
CA SER A 51 -1.39 10.23 -17.69
C SER A 51 -0.17 9.82 -16.83
N GLY A 52 -0.24 10.02 -15.50
CA GLY A 52 0.79 9.51 -14.58
C GLY A 52 1.04 10.33 -13.32
N GLY A 53 0.74 11.63 -13.33
CA GLY A 53 0.73 12.54 -12.17
C GLY A 53 1.94 12.49 -11.23
N TYR A 54 1.74 12.99 -9.99
CA TYR A 54 2.79 13.16 -8.97
C TYR A 54 3.61 11.90 -8.68
N MET A 55 3.01 10.72 -8.90
CA MET A 55 3.65 9.40 -8.73
C MET A 55 4.74 9.14 -9.77
N THR A 56 4.69 9.78 -10.93
CA THR A 56 5.77 9.72 -11.93
C THR A 56 7.07 10.29 -11.35
N HIS A 57 6.99 11.43 -10.65
CA HIS A 57 8.14 12.00 -9.96
C HIS A 57 8.62 11.10 -8.83
N ILE A 58 7.71 10.55 -8.02
CA ILE A 58 8.07 9.59 -6.95
C ILE A 58 8.80 8.37 -7.52
N ARG A 59 8.31 7.79 -8.62
CA ARG A 59 8.98 6.68 -9.32
C ARG A 59 10.35 7.10 -9.85
N GLY A 60 10.48 8.31 -10.39
CA GLY A 60 11.78 8.89 -10.77
C GLY A 60 12.75 8.98 -9.60
N GLY A 61 12.29 9.45 -8.43
CA GLY A 61 13.08 9.50 -7.20
C GLY A 61 13.52 8.14 -6.71
N LEU A 62 12.62 7.16 -6.75
CA LEU A 62 12.92 5.77 -6.42
C LEU A 62 13.97 5.17 -7.36
N GLN A 63 13.91 5.46 -8.67
CA GLN A 63 14.96 5.03 -9.61
C GLN A 63 16.31 5.69 -9.31
N LEU A 64 16.32 6.96 -8.90
CA LEU A 64 17.54 7.65 -8.47
C LEU A 64 18.15 6.98 -7.23
N VAL A 65 17.32 6.67 -6.22
CA VAL A 65 17.74 5.94 -5.01
C VAL A 65 18.26 4.56 -5.37
N LYS A 66 17.55 3.80 -6.21
CA LYS A 66 17.98 2.48 -6.68
C LYS A 66 19.32 2.54 -7.40
N ARG A 67 19.53 3.55 -8.22
CA ARG A 67 20.77 3.72 -8.99
C ARG A 67 21.95 4.09 -8.11
N LEU A 68 21.77 5.02 -7.18
CA LEU A 68 22.87 5.54 -6.36
C LEU A 68 23.17 4.60 -5.18
N GLY A 69 22.15 4.03 -4.55
CA GLY A 69 22.28 3.14 -3.40
C GLY A 69 23.08 3.81 -2.29
N GLU A 70 24.08 3.10 -1.77
CA GLU A 70 24.99 3.58 -0.71
C GLU A 70 25.84 4.79 -1.11
N ARG A 71 25.85 5.18 -2.40
CA ARG A 71 26.55 6.38 -2.87
C ARG A 71 25.73 7.66 -2.69
N LEU A 72 24.54 7.57 -2.11
CA LEU A 72 23.75 8.74 -1.76
C LEU A 72 24.50 9.60 -0.73
N PRO A 73 24.45 10.94 -0.82
CA PRO A 73 25.09 11.82 0.14
C PRO A 73 24.46 11.73 1.53
N ASP A 74 25.28 11.86 2.57
CA ASP A 74 24.83 11.76 3.98
C ASP A 74 24.23 13.07 4.53
N SER A 75 23.52 13.83 3.69
CA SER A 75 22.89 15.09 4.11
C SER A 75 21.55 14.84 4.82
N ILE A 76 21.14 15.78 5.68
CA ILE A 76 19.82 15.74 6.34
C ILE A 76 18.70 15.71 5.30
N LEU A 77 18.82 16.52 4.24
CA LEU A 77 17.80 16.58 3.19
C LEU A 77 17.66 15.25 2.46
N THR A 78 18.76 14.67 1.98
CA THR A 78 18.75 13.36 1.34
C THR A 78 18.14 12.30 2.26
N LYS A 79 18.53 12.25 3.54
CA LYS A 79 17.95 11.35 4.56
C LYS A 79 16.43 11.48 4.64
N THR A 80 15.92 12.71 4.80
CA THR A 80 14.48 12.98 4.90
C THR A 80 13.74 12.59 3.63
N ILE A 81 14.28 12.91 2.46
CA ILE A 81 13.62 12.62 1.19
C ILE A 81 13.58 11.11 0.92
N VAL A 82 14.65 10.37 1.22
CA VAL A 82 14.68 8.91 1.05
C VAL A 82 13.65 8.23 1.95
N LYS A 83 13.47 8.68 3.20
CA LYS A 83 12.40 8.17 4.11
C LYS A 83 11.00 8.43 3.54
N LYS A 84 10.76 9.60 2.94
CA LYS A 84 9.49 9.91 2.25
C LYS A 84 9.28 9.07 1.00
N LEU A 85 10.29 8.90 0.17
CA LEU A 85 10.24 8.01 -1.01
C LEU A 85 10.01 6.57 -0.58
N ARG A 86 10.56 6.14 0.57
CA ARG A 86 10.29 4.81 1.13
C ARG A 86 8.80 4.60 1.38
N PHE A 87 8.18 5.52 2.11
CA PHE A 87 6.74 5.48 2.42
C PHE A 87 5.88 5.45 1.13
N LEU A 88 6.12 6.39 0.21
CA LEU A 88 5.32 6.49 -1.02
C LEU A 88 5.55 5.31 -1.98
N GLY A 89 6.79 4.82 -2.06
CA GLY A 89 7.13 3.65 -2.87
C GLY A 89 6.55 2.34 -2.32
N PHE A 90 6.51 2.18 -1.00
CA PHE A 90 5.84 1.05 -0.36
C PHE A 90 4.36 1.01 -0.74
N TYR A 91 3.68 2.15 -0.61
CA TYR A 91 2.28 2.28 -0.99
C TYR A 91 2.06 1.94 -2.47
N ASP A 92 2.88 2.51 -3.38
CA ASP A 92 2.80 2.24 -4.82
C ASP A 92 2.96 0.74 -5.10
N ALA A 93 3.91 0.09 -4.44
CA ALA A 93 4.17 -1.33 -4.59
C ALA A 93 3.02 -2.21 -4.07
N VAL A 94 2.44 -1.89 -2.90
CA VAL A 94 1.26 -2.60 -2.37
C VAL A 94 0.04 -2.42 -3.28
N ARG A 95 -0.17 -1.20 -3.79
CA ARG A 95 -1.31 -0.87 -4.66
C ARG A 95 -1.24 -1.60 -6.00
N HIS A 96 -0.06 -1.68 -6.60
CA HIS A 96 0.13 -2.32 -7.91
C HIS A 96 0.59 -3.78 -7.82
N GLU A 97 0.67 -4.31 -6.60
CA GLU A 97 1.16 -5.65 -6.29
C GLU A 97 2.51 -5.96 -6.96
N GLN A 98 3.43 -5.00 -6.87
CA GLN A 98 4.75 -5.10 -7.46
C GLN A 98 5.81 -5.35 -6.38
N PRO A 99 6.92 -6.03 -6.72
CA PRO A 99 8.03 -6.20 -5.80
C PRO A 99 8.65 -4.84 -5.45
N TYR A 100 9.02 -4.66 -4.19
CA TYR A 100 9.51 -3.39 -3.67
C TYR A 100 11.00 -3.45 -3.37
N PHE A 101 11.83 -2.83 -4.22
CA PHE A 101 13.29 -3.00 -4.12
C PHE A 101 13.90 -2.48 -2.80
N MET A 102 13.27 -1.51 -2.12
CA MET A 102 13.82 -0.95 -0.87
C MET A 102 13.69 -1.90 0.33
N SER A 103 13.00 -3.04 0.17
CA SER A 103 12.98 -4.13 1.15
C SER A 103 14.27 -4.97 1.16
N ARG A 104 15.10 -4.87 0.11
CA ARG A 104 16.29 -5.70 -0.06
C ARG A 104 17.59 -4.94 0.24
N PRO A 105 18.66 -5.63 0.69
CA PRO A 105 19.98 -5.03 0.78
C PRO A 105 20.48 -4.49 -0.57
N PRO A 106 21.23 -3.38 -0.57
CA PRO A 106 21.57 -2.55 0.59
C PRO A 106 20.46 -1.54 1.00
N TYR A 107 19.44 -1.37 0.16
CA TYR A 107 18.45 -0.29 0.27
C TYR A 107 17.61 -0.29 1.54
N ASN A 108 17.38 -1.47 2.13
CA ASN A 108 16.64 -1.63 3.38
C ASN A 108 17.37 -1.07 4.61
N THR A 109 18.64 -0.70 4.47
CA THR A 109 19.43 -0.10 5.56
C THR A 109 19.74 1.38 5.36
N ILE A 110 19.46 1.92 4.17
CA ILE A 110 19.78 3.30 3.83
C ILE A 110 18.86 4.25 4.59
N TYR A 111 19.40 5.05 5.52
CA TYR A 111 18.64 6.08 6.25
C TYR A 111 17.39 5.50 6.94
N LEU A 112 17.61 4.61 7.90
CA LEU A 112 16.56 4.11 8.78
C LEU A 112 15.98 5.23 9.66
N THR A 113 14.77 4.98 10.16
CA THR A 113 14.04 5.93 10.98
C THR A 113 14.56 5.92 12.42
N HIS A 114 14.62 7.09 13.04
CA HIS A 114 15.05 7.33 14.41
C HIS A 114 13.96 8.03 15.21
N LEU A 115 13.90 7.81 16.53
CA LEU A 115 12.86 8.32 17.43
C LEU A 115 12.61 9.85 17.32
N GLY A 116 13.62 10.62 16.91
CA GLY A 116 13.53 12.07 16.72
C GLY A 116 13.07 12.54 15.34
N ASP A 117 12.79 11.63 14.40
CA ASP A 117 12.25 12.00 13.09
C ASP A 117 10.79 12.46 13.19
N ALA A 118 10.43 13.44 12.36
CA ALA A 118 9.02 13.73 12.11
C ALA A 118 8.33 12.47 11.53
N ASP A 119 7.10 12.22 11.97
CA ASP A 119 6.31 11.05 11.56
C ASP A 119 7.02 9.70 11.84
N TYR A 120 7.85 9.63 12.89
CA TYR A 120 8.61 8.44 13.29
C TYR A 120 7.78 7.15 13.22
N LEU A 121 6.58 7.15 13.81
CA LEU A 121 5.72 5.97 13.87
C LEU A 121 5.30 5.50 12.47
N MET A 122 4.96 6.42 11.57
CA MET A 122 4.57 6.12 10.18
C MET A 122 5.74 5.54 9.40
N HIS A 123 6.92 6.14 9.51
CA HIS A 123 8.09 5.60 8.83
C HIS A 123 8.51 4.24 9.42
N ARG A 124 8.39 4.07 10.73
CA ARG A 124 8.74 2.82 11.40
C ARG A 124 7.85 1.66 10.99
N ILE A 125 6.53 1.84 10.88
CA ILE A 125 5.65 0.75 10.43
C ILE A 125 5.94 0.32 8.99
N ILE A 126 6.34 1.25 8.12
CA ILE A 126 6.77 0.90 6.76
C ILE A 126 8.02 0.05 6.81
N GLU A 127 9.00 0.38 7.65
CA GLU A 127 10.21 -0.42 7.80
C GLU A 127 9.91 -1.83 8.33
N GLU A 128 8.96 -1.95 9.25
CA GLU A 128 8.51 -3.26 9.76
C GLU A 128 7.76 -4.08 8.70
N ALA A 129 6.92 -3.42 7.91
CA ALA A 129 6.10 -4.05 6.87
C ALA A 129 6.80 -4.15 5.51
N ILE A 130 8.03 -3.65 5.36
CA ILE A 130 8.65 -3.35 4.05
C ILE A 130 8.72 -4.54 3.09
N GLU A 131 8.77 -5.75 3.63
CA GLU A 131 8.85 -7.00 2.88
C GLU A 131 7.49 -7.45 2.30
N LEU A 132 6.38 -6.95 2.84
CA LEU A 132 5.02 -7.34 2.47
C LEU A 132 4.75 -7.29 0.94
N PRO A 133 5.15 -6.25 0.19
CA PRO A 133 4.89 -6.20 -1.25
C PRO A 133 5.57 -7.35 -2.01
N ASN A 134 6.77 -7.76 -1.59
CA ASN A 134 7.47 -8.89 -2.22
C ASN A 134 6.75 -10.20 -1.94
N VAL A 135 6.33 -10.43 -0.69
CA VAL A 135 5.66 -11.68 -0.32
C VAL A 135 4.31 -11.79 -1.01
N LEU A 136 3.56 -10.68 -1.13
CA LEU A 136 2.33 -10.61 -1.92
C LEU A 136 2.58 -10.95 -3.40
N TYR A 137 3.59 -10.32 -4.02
CA TYR A 137 3.94 -10.58 -5.41
C TYR A 137 4.33 -12.05 -5.65
N GLU A 138 5.17 -12.61 -4.78
CA GLU A 138 5.61 -14.01 -4.85
C GLU A 138 4.45 -14.98 -4.63
N ALA A 139 3.52 -14.68 -3.71
CA ALA A 139 2.32 -15.49 -3.48
C ALA A 139 1.38 -15.49 -4.69
N ASN A 140 1.14 -14.32 -5.29
CA ASN A 140 0.32 -14.22 -6.50
C ASN A 140 0.94 -14.96 -7.69
N ASN A 141 2.26 -14.92 -7.83
CA ASN A 141 2.94 -15.73 -8.85
C ASN A 141 2.78 -17.23 -8.58
N LEU A 142 2.89 -17.64 -7.33
CA LEU A 142 2.77 -19.03 -6.92
C LEU A 142 1.37 -19.60 -7.18
N ASP A 143 0.32 -18.82 -6.97
CA ASP A 143 -1.08 -19.22 -7.27
C ASP A 143 -1.34 -19.38 -8.78
N ASN A 144 -0.64 -18.61 -9.61
CA ASN A 144 -0.78 -18.67 -11.07
C ASN A 144 0.02 -19.81 -11.72
N LEU A 145 0.83 -20.54 -10.96
CA LEU A 145 1.62 -21.65 -11.50
C LEU A 145 0.77 -22.91 -11.69
N HIS A 146 1.01 -23.61 -12.80
CA HIS A 146 0.45 -24.92 -13.05
C HIS A 146 1.37 -26.03 -12.50
N TYR A 147 0.84 -26.86 -11.61
CA TYR A 147 1.56 -27.96 -10.98
C TYR A 147 1.14 -29.30 -11.60
N ALA A 148 1.91 -29.77 -12.59
CA ALA A 148 1.60 -31.00 -13.32
C ALA A 148 2.31 -32.23 -12.75
N THR A 149 3.51 -32.05 -12.20
CA THR A 149 4.35 -33.14 -11.69
C THR A 149 4.44 -33.12 -10.17
N GLN A 150 4.72 -34.28 -9.57
CA GLN A 150 4.93 -34.39 -8.12
C GLN A 150 6.07 -33.49 -7.61
N GLU A 151 7.14 -33.33 -8.39
CA GLU A 151 8.26 -32.45 -8.07
C GLU A 151 7.83 -30.97 -8.05
N GLN A 152 7.06 -30.53 -9.05
CA GLN A 152 6.49 -29.17 -9.08
C GLN A 152 5.54 -28.94 -7.89
N ILE A 153 4.66 -29.90 -7.58
CA ILE A 153 3.75 -29.81 -6.44
C ILE A 153 4.54 -29.66 -5.13
N ARG A 154 5.61 -30.47 -4.95
CA ARG A 154 6.48 -30.40 -3.78
C ARG A 154 7.22 -29.06 -3.70
N HIS A 155 7.75 -28.56 -4.81
CA HIS A 155 8.37 -27.24 -4.84
C HIS A 155 7.37 -26.12 -4.50
N GLY A 156 6.16 -26.17 -5.05
CA GLY A 156 5.09 -25.22 -4.75
C GLY A 156 4.70 -25.25 -3.27
N GLN A 157 4.55 -26.45 -2.70
CA GLN A 157 4.23 -26.66 -1.28
C GLN A 157 5.32 -26.07 -0.37
N LEU A 158 6.60 -26.37 -0.64
CA LEU A 158 7.73 -25.81 0.12
C LEU A 158 7.82 -24.29 -0.02
N THR A 159 7.54 -23.75 -1.22
CA THR A 159 7.53 -22.31 -1.46
C THR A 159 6.39 -21.64 -0.70
N ALA A 160 5.18 -22.21 -0.68
CA ALA A 160 4.07 -21.71 0.11
C ALA A 160 4.40 -21.68 1.62
N GLN A 161 5.02 -22.74 2.15
CA GLN A 161 5.49 -22.78 3.53
C GLN A 161 6.57 -21.73 3.82
N HIS A 162 7.51 -21.52 2.90
CA HIS A 162 8.55 -20.50 3.02
C HIS A 162 7.96 -19.09 3.05
N LEU A 163 7.03 -18.79 2.13
CA LEU A 163 6.31 -17.52 2.10
C LEU A 163 5.50 -17.31 3.37
N LEU A 164 4.81 -18.34 3.87
CA LEU A 164 4.05 -18.26 5.11
C LEU A 164 4.95 -17.93 6.31
N SER A 165 6.16 -18.49 6.34
CA SER A 165 7.18 -18.17 7.36
C SER A 165 7.65 -16.71 7.27
N ARG A 166 7.84 -16.18 6.06
CA ARG A 166 8.16 -14.76 5.85
C ARG A 166 7.01 -13.84 6.26
N THR A 167 5.77 -14.19 5.92
CA THR A 167 4.59 -13.45 6.35
C THR A 167 4.45 -13.41 7.86
N ALA A 168 4.72 -14.51 8.56
CA ALA A 168 4.70 -14.56 10.02
C ALA A 168 5.72 -13.60 10.66
N ILE A 169 6.92 -13.45 10.08
CA ILE A 169 7.91 -12.48 10.55
C ILE A 169 7.40 -11.04 10.39
N VAL A 170 6.76 -10.73 9.26
CA VAL A 170 6.17 -9.40 9.03
C VAL A 170 5.03 -9.15 10.03
N GLU A 171 4.17 -10.14 10.26
CA GLU A 171 3.09 -10.05 11.25
C GLU A 171 3.63 -9.79 12.66
N ASP A 172 4.66 -10.50 13.09
CA ASP A 172 5.28 -10.30 14.41
C ASP A 172 5.83 -8.88 14.58
N LYS A 173 6.47 -8.35 13.54
CA LYS A 173 6.99 -6.97 13.54
C LYS A 173 5.87 -5.92 13.59
N VAL A 174 4.79 -6.14 12.83
CA VAL A 174 3.61 -5.26 12.85
C VAL A 174 2.92 -5.28 14.23
N ASN A 175 2.83 -6.45 14.87
CA ASN A 175 2.29 -6.57 16.23
C ASN A 175 3.19 -5.90 17.27
N GLN A 176 4.51 -6.03 17.18
CA GLN A 176 5.45 -5.31 18.06
C GLN A 176 5.32 -3.79 17.89
N TRP A 177 5.09 -3.33 16.66
CA TRP A 177 4.85 -1.92 16.40
C TRP A 177 3.52 -1.43 16.99
N LEU A 178 2.48 -2.27 17.05
CA LEU A 178 1.21 -1.91 17.71
C LEU A 178 1.44 -1.48 19.16
N ASP A 179 2.24 -2.23 19.93
CA ASP A 179 2.50 -1.89 21.33
C ASP A 179 3.17 -0.52 21.47
N MET A 180 4.12 -0.23 20.58
CA MET A 180 4.79 1.07 20.52
C MET A 180 3.82 2.18 20.11
N MET A 181 3.01 1.98 19.07
CA MET A 181 2.00 2.95 18.61
C MET A 181 0.97 3.22 19.72
N ALA A 182 0.41 2.19 20.35
CA ALA A 182 -0.63 2.30 21.36
C ALA A 182 -0.17 3.06 22.63
N SER A 183 1.15 3.10 22.90
CA SER A 183 1.72 3.86 24.02
C SER A 183 1.68 5.38 23.82
N VAL A 184 1.55 5.85 22.57
CA VAL A 184 1.60 7.28 22.19
C VAL A 184 0.32 7.75 21.50
N THR A 185 -0.39 6.86 20.81
CA THR A 185 -1.71 7.12 20.23
C THR A 185 -2.74 6.19 20.90
N PRO A 186 -3.65 6.72 21.74
CA PRO A 186 -4.67 5.91 22.38
C PRO A 186 -5.50 5.13 21.37
N TYR A 187 -6.02 3.97 21.79
CA TYR A 187 -6.98 3.20 21.00
C TYR A 187 -8.20 4.06 20.65
N PRO A 188 -8.64 4.03 19.39
CA PRO A 188 -9.76 4.85 18.94
C PRO A 188 -11.07 4.30 19.51
N LYS A 189 -12.02 5.19 19.75
CA LYS A 189 -13.31 4.84 20.36
C LYS A 189 -14.41 4.84 19.31
N VAL A 190 -15.16 3.75 19.22
CA VAL A 190 -16.38 3.71 18.43
C VAL A 190 -17.48 4.46 19.18
N ILE A 191 -18.13 5.39 18.50
CA ILE A 191 -19.24 6.19 19.00
C ILE A 191 -20.45 5.92 18.12
N VAL A 192 -21.59 5.68 18.75
CA VAL A 192 -22.88 5.58 18.06
C VAL A 192 -23.47 6.99 17.95
N THR A 193 -23.65 7.48 16.74
CA THR A 193 -24.35 8.74 16.46
C THR A 193 -25.78 8.45 16.01
N PRO A 194 -26.77 9.27 16.42
CA PRO A 194 -28.11 9.17 15.87
C PRO A 194 -28.05 9.27 14.34
N SER A 195 -28.64 8.29 13.65
CA SER A 195 -28.70 8.28 12.19
C SER A 195 -29.43 9.53 11.71
N VAL A 196 -28.76 10.37 10.92
CA VAL A 196 -29.41 11.46 10.19
C VAL A 196 -29.78 10.89 8.82
N ASP A 197 -31.07 10.87 8.51
CA ASP A 197 -31.56 10.42 7.20
C ASP A 197 -30.82 11.17 6.08
N GLY A 198 -30.16 10.42 5.19
CA GLY A 198 -29.54 10.96 3.97
C GLY A 198 -28.01 11.09 3.96
N ALA A 199 -27.30 10.75 5.04
CA ALA A 199 -25.83 10.68 5.01
C ALA A 199 -25.33 9.34 4.43
N ALA A 200 -24.41 9.38 3.47
CA ALA A 200 -23.75 8.22 2.87
C ALA A 200 -22.69 7.59 3.80
N ASP A 201 -23.03 7.42 5.08
CA ASP A 201 -22.12 6.92 6.12
C ASP A 201 -21.97 5.39 6.03
N TYR A 202 -20.73 4.90 6.23
CA TYR A 202 -20.41 3.47 6.24
C TYR A 202 -20.03 3.02 7.65
N PRO A 203 -20.65 1.97 8.21
CA PRO A 203 -22.11 1.78 8.26
C PRO A 203 -22.81 2.97 8.93
N GLN A 204 -24.10 3.14 8.67
CA GLN A 204 -24.89 4.26 9.22
C GLN A 204 -24.86 4.30 10.75
N GLY A 205 -24.71 5.51 11.29
CA GLY A 205 -24.82 5.75 12.74
C GLY A 205 -23.59 5.35 13.56
N LEU A 206 -22.48 4.94 12.92
CA LEU A 206 -21.21 4.69 13.60
C LEU A 206 -20.17 5.74 13.21
N ARG A 207 -19.41 6.20 14.20
CA ARG A 207 -18.22 7.04 14.01
C ARG A 207 -17.08 6.51 14.85
N ILE A 208 -15.86 6.74 14.39
CA ILE A 208 -14.66 6.45 15.17
C ILE A 208 -14.03 7.78 15.58
N GLN A 209 -13.79 7.94 16.87
CA GLN A 209 -13.11 9.10 17.42
C GLN A 209 -11.61 8.80 17.58
N PHE A 210 -10.81 9.63 16.93
CA PHE A 210 -9.35 9.65 17.05
C PHE A 210 -8.88 10.85 17.89
N ALA A 211 -7.67 10.76 18.44
CA ALA A 211 -7.06 11.87 19.17
C ALA A 211 -6.69 13.04 18.25
N ASN A 212 -6.28 12.74 17.01
CA ASN A 212 -5.97 13.70 15.95
C ASN A 212 -5.90 12.97 14.59
N CYS A 213 -5.77 13.73 13.49
CA CYS A 213 -5.71 13.18 12.13
C CYS A 213 -4.51 12.23 11.90
N VAL A 214 -3.35 12.50 12.50
CA VAL A 214 -2.16 11.64 12.41
C VAL A 214 -2.45 10.27 13.02
N SER A 215 -3.14 10.24 14.16
CA SER A 215 -3.57 9.01 14.83
C SER A 215 -4.55 8.22 13.97
N SER A 216 -5.49 8.89 13.29
CA SER A 216 -6.41 8.23 12.35
C SER A 216 -5.66 7.51 11.24
N CYS A 217 -4.72 8.20 10.58
CA CYS A 217 -3.92 7.61 9.51
C CYS A 217 -3.10 6.41 10.01
N LEU A 218 -2.46 6.51 11.18
CA LEU A 218 -1.72 5.41 11.82
C LEU A 218 -2.59 4.18 12.06
N TRP A 219 -3.78 4.36 12.65
CA TRP A 219 -4.71 3.26 12.93
C TRP A 219 -5.27 2.63 11.66
N MET A 220 -5.68 3.44 10.66
CA MET A 220 -6.14 2.93 9.37
C MET A 220 -5.04 2.14 8.64
N PHE A 221 -3.78 2.59 8.75
CA PHE A 221 -2.64 1.90 8.17
C PHE A 221 -2.38 0.56 8.86
N TYR A 222 -2.41 0.54 10.19
CA TYR A 222 -2.32 -0.69 10.98
C TYR A 222 -3.39 -1.71 10.60
N TRP A 223 -4.66 -1.31 10.64
CA TRP A 223 -5.79 -2.16 10.27
C TRP A 223 -5.64 -2.69 8.84
N SER A 224 -5.19 -1.83 7.92
CA SER A 224 -4.97 -2.22 6.52
C SER A 224 -3.91 -3.29 6.37
N LEU A 225 -2.80 -3.17 7.10
CA LEU A 225 -1.73 -4.18 7.11
C LEU A 225 -2.23 -5.50 7.68
N VAL A 226 -2.94 -5.48 8.80
CA VAL A 226 -3.46 -6.70 9.42
C VAL A 226 -4.47 -7.41 8.51
N VAL A 227 -5.40 -6.68 7.90
CA VAL A 227 -6.35 -7.24 6.93
C VAL A 227 -5.60 -7.93 5.78
N ARG A 228 -4.59 -7.27 5.20
CA ARG A 228 -3.78 -7.85 4.10
C ARG A 228 -2.98 -9.06 4.55
N LEU A 229 -2.33 -9.00 5.71
CA LEU A 229 -1.54 -10.10 6.25
C LEU A 229 -2.41 -11.34 6.54
N ASN A 230 -3.57 -11.15 7.17
CA ASN A 230 -4.49 -12.25 7.47
C ASN A 230 -4.97 -12.95 6.19
N ARG A 231 -5.31 -12.20 5.14
CA ARG A 231 -5.66 -12.77 3.83
C ARG A 231 -4.52 -13.56 3.23
N LEU A 232 -3.32 -12.97 3.19
CA LEU A 232 -2.13 -13.62 2.65
C LEU A 232 -1.79 -14.92 3.40
N ILE A 233 -1.90 -14.92 4.73
CA ILE A 233 -1.73 -16.11 5.56
C ILE A 233 -2.74 -17.19 5.16
N LYS A 234 -4.01 -16.84 5.00
CA LYS A 234 -5.07 -17.78 4.59
C LYS A 234 -4.87 -18.32 3.18
N GLN A 235 -4.54 -17.46 2.23
CA GLN A 235 -4.21 -17.82 0.84
C GLN A 235 -3.07 -18.84 0.81
N LEU A 236 -1.93 -18.53 1.43
CA LEU A 236 -0.76 -19.41 1.47
C LEU A 236 -1.04 -20.72 2.21
N HIS A 237 -1.83 -20.68 3.28
CA HIS A 237 -2.23 -21.88 4.00
C HIS A 237 -3.14 -22.78 3.14
N SER A 238 -4.12 -22.20 2.46
CA SER A 238 -5.02 -22.90 1.54
C SER A 238 -4.25 -23.55 0.39
N LEU A 239 -3.33 -22.79 -0.22
CA LEU A 239 -2.46 -23.28 -1.29
C LEU A 239 -1.59 -24.43 -0.79
N HIS A 240 -0.91 -24.26 0.35
CA HIS A 240 -0.10 -25.32 0.96
C HIS A 240 -0.93 -26.59 1.19
N SER A 241 -2.11 -26.45 1.80
CA SER A 241 -2.99 -27.58 2.11
C SER A 241 -3.44 -28.30 0.84
N THR A 242 -3.79 -27.54 -0.20
CA THR A 242 -4.19 -28.08 -1.52
C THR A 242 -3.06 -28.84 -2.19
N LEU A 243 -1.83 -28.32 -2.15
CA LEU A 243 -0.66 -28.99 -2.72
C LEU A 243 -0.23 -30.20 -1.90
N SER A 244 -0.26 -30.10 -0.57
CA SER A 244 0.05 -31.21 0.34
C SER A 244 -0.91 -32.40 0.18
N ALA A 245 -2.21 -32.13 -0.03
CA ALA A 245 -3.20 -33.18 -0.28
C ALA A 245 -2.92 -34.00 -1.56
N LYS A 246 -2.18 -33.43 -2.52
CA LYS A 246 -1.80 -34.11 -3.78
C LYS A 246 -0.51 -34.93 -3.65
N LEU A 247 0.22 -34.80 -2.54
CA LEU A 247 1.46 -35.54 -2.29
C LEU A 247 1.18 -36.79 -1.45
N PRO A 248 1.88 -37.92 -1.70
CA PRO A 248 1.62 -39.19 -1.01
C PRO A 248 1.98 -39.17 0.48
N ASP A 249 2.90 -38.28 0.88
CA ASP A 249 3.37 -38.13 2.26
C ASP A 249 2.59 -37.06 3.06
N HIS A 250 1.67 -36.34 2.42
CA HIS A 250 0.82 -35.31 3.05
C HIS A 250 1.59 -34.40 4.02
N PRO A 251 2.65 -33.71 3.55
CA PRO A 251 3.51 -32.89 4.42
C PRO A 251 2.67 -31.87 5.20
N GLN A 252 2.85 -31.85 6.51
CA GLN A 252 2.09 -30.97 7.40
C GLN A 252 2.85 -29.68 7.66
N LEU A 253 2.13 -28.58 7.84
CA LEU A 253 2.73 -27.34 8.31
C LEU A 253 3.17 -27.47 9.77
N PRO A 254 4.26 -26.79 10.17
CA PRO A 254 4.58 -26.60 11.58
C PRO A 254 3.42 -25.96 12.34
N ALA A 255 3.16 -26.42 13.56
CA ALA A 255 2.07 -25.89 14.40
C ALA A 255 2.17 -24.36 14.62
N SER A 256 3.38 -23.82 14.66
CA SER A 256 3.64 -22.38 14.77
C SER A 256 3.10 -21.57 13.60
N LEU A 257 3.00 -22.15 12.40
CA LEU A 257 2.42 -21.51 11.21
C LEU A 257 0.91 -21.76 11.10
N ILE A 258 0.44 -22.94 11.50
CA ILE A 258 -1.00 -23.26 11.55
C ILE A 258 -1.73 -22.31 12.52
N ASN A 259 -1.14 -22.06 13.69
CA ASN A 259 -1.73 -21.18 14.71
C ASN A 259 -1.78 -19.70 14.32
N ARG A 260 -1.23 -19.31 13.15
CA ARG A 260 -1.31 -17.94 12.62
C ARG A 260 -2.63 -17.67 11.89
N ILE A 261 -3.39 -18.69 11.55
CA ILE A 261 -4.68 -18.51 10.89
C ILE A 261 -5.66 -17.90 11.89
N LYS A 262 -6.02 -16.65 11.65
CA LYS A 262 -7.03 -15.93 12.44
C LYS A 262 -8.40 -16.09 11.81
N ASP A 263 -9.44 -16.04 12.63
CA ASP A 263 -10.82 -15.91 12.17
C ASP A 263 -11.00 -14.60 11.37
N ASP A 264 -11.91 -14.61 10.39
CA ASP A 264 -12.29 -13.43 9.63
C ASP A 264 -12.90 -12.33 10.51
N SER A 265 -13.44 -12.66 11.70
CA SER A 265 -14.06 -11.68 12.61
C SER A 265 -13.17 -10.47 12.92
N ILE A 266 -11.87 -10.68 13.14
CA ILE A 266 -10.92 -9.57 13.39
C ILE A 266 -10.69 -8.74 12.12
N SER A 267 -10.51 -9.40 10.98
CA SER A 267 -10.32 -8.72 9.69
C SER A 267 -11.57 -7.94 9.27
N ASP A 268 -12.76 -8.51 9.51
CA ASP A 268 -14.06 -7.88 9.26
C ASP A 268 -14.21 -6.62 10.13
N GLN A 269 -13.88 -6.72 11.43
CA GLN A 269 -13.90 -5.57 12.33
C GLN A 269 -12.92 -4.48 11.88
N TYR A 270 -11.69 -4.84 11.49
CA TYR A 270 -10.68 -3.87 11.07
C TYR A 270 -11.02 -3.23 9.72
N ALA A 271 -11.55 -3.99 8.78
CA ALA A 271 -12.07 -3.46 7.52
C ALA A 271 -13.25 -2.51 7.77
N ASP A 272 -14.14 -2.82 8.71
CA ASP A 272 -15.22 -1.92 9.09
C ASP A 272 -14.72 -0.65 9.75
N ASN A 273 -13.72 -0.74 10.63
CA ASN A 273 -13.12 0.44 11.23
C ASN A 273 -12.51 1.38 10.19
N ILE A 274 -11.81 0.84 9.18
CA ILE A 274 -11.29 1.66 8.08
C ILE A 274 -12.46 2.33 7.33
N GLY A 275 -13.51 1.59 7.01
CA GLY A 275 -14.66 2.14 6.29
C GLY A 275 -15.39 3.24 7.08
N ILE A 276 -15.58 3.06 8.39
CA ILE A 276 -16.16 4.09 9.29
C ILE A 276 -15.31 5.34 9.33
N SER A 277 -13.99 5.17 9.41
CA SER A 277 -13.05 6.28 9.43
C SER A 277 -13.12 7.07 8.12
N LEU A 278 -13.14 6.37 6.98
CA LEU A 278 -13.29 7.00 5.67
C LEU A 278 -14.65 7.70 5.51
N GLY A 279 -15.75 7.06 5.90
CA GLY A 279 -17.09 7.65 5.80
C GLY A 279 -17.25 8.95 6.60
N THR A 280 -16.48 9.12 7.68
CA THR A 280 -16.58 10.28 8.57
C THR A 280 -15.50 11.35 8.33
N GLU A 281 -14.34 10.97 7.78
CA GLU A 281 -13.16 11.83 7.69
C GLU A 281 -12.75 12.24 6.25
N ILE A 282 -13.45 11.80 5.20
CA ILE A 282 -13.21 12.30 3.83
C ILE A 282 -13.63 13.77 3.76
N THR A 283 -12.73 14.65 4.17
CA THR A 283 -12.79 16.08 3.86
C THR A 283 -12.33 16.27 2.41
N ALA A 284 -13.06 17.07 1.64
CA ALA A 284 -12.78 17.35 0.23
C ALA A 284 -11.46 18.14 0.06
N SER A 285 -10.33 17.46 0.20
CA SER A 285 -9.01 17.96 -0.15
C SER A 285 -8.24 16.89 -0.91
N THR A 286 -7.56 17.28 -1.98
CA THR A 286 -6.86 16.39 -2.91
C THR A 286 -5.80 15.52 -2.23
N PHE A 287 -5.19 16.02 -1.15
CA PHE A 287 -4.18 15.29 -0.39
C PHE A 287 -4.77 14.12 0.42
N HIS A 288 -5.82 14.38 1.19
CA HIS A 288 -6.51 13.35 1.97
C HIS A 288 -7.23 12.34 1.06
N ALA A 289 -7.73 12.80 -0.10
CA ALA A 289 -8.33 11.92 -1.09
C ALA A 289 -7.34 10.86 -1.61
N GLN A 290 -6.09 11.20 -1.92
CA GLN A 290 -5.10 10.23 -2.42
C GLN A 290 -4.70 9.20 -1.36
N GLU A 291 -4.55 9.60 -0.10
CA GLU A 291 -4.30 8.66 1.00
C GLU A 291 -5.51 7.74 1.23
N ALA A 292 -6.72 8.31 1.21
CA ALA A 292 -7.98 7.57 1.29
C ALA A 292 -8.13 6.52 0.18
N LEU A 293 -7.63 6.78 -1.03
CA LEU A 293 -7.71 5.82 -2.13
C LEU A 293 -7.06 4.46 -1.79
N ALA A 294 -5.95 4.41 -1.05
CA ALA A 294 -5.35 3.10 -0.69
C ALA A 294 -6.26 2.32 0.20
N PHE A 295 -6.82 3.00 1.19
CA PHE A 295 -7.69 2.39 2.17
C PHE A 295 -8.94 1.87 1.47
N ILE A 296 -9.52 2.66 0.55
CA ILE A 296 -10.67 2.21 -0.25
C ILE A 296 -10.30 1.05 -1.19
N PHE A 297 -9.15 1.06 -1.86
CA PHE A 297 -8.72 -0.08 -2.69
C PHE A 297 -8.47 -1.34 -1.86
N ASN A 298 -7.90 -1.19 -0.66
CA ASN A 298 -7.71 -2.29 0.27
C ASN A 298 -9.05 -2.89 0.72
N LEU A 299 -10.01 -2.03 1.05
CA LEU A 299 -11.37 -2.43 1.43
C LEU A 299 -12.11 -3.09 0.28
N TYR A 300 -12.06 -2.51 -0.92
CA TYR A 300 -12.66 -3.08 -2.11
C TYR A 300 -12.16 -4.52 -2.32
N ALA A 301 -10.83 -4.70 -2.37
CA ALA A 301 -10.24 -6.01 -2.59
C ALA A 301 -10.63 -7.00 -1.47
N TYR A 302 -10.79 -6.53 -0.23
CA TYR A 302 -11.18 -7.37 0.90
C TYR A 302 -12.64 -7.80 0.81
N TRP A 303 -13.56 -6.85 0.65
CA TRP A 303 -14.99 -7.13 0.60
C TRP A 303 -15.41 -7.89 -0.65
N GLU A 304 -14.71 -7.70 -1.77
CA GLU A 304 -14.88 -8.49 -3.00
C GLU A 304 -14.55 -9.97 -2.73
N GLU A 305 -13.41 -10.28 -2.09
CA GLU A 305 -13.05 -11.65 -1.72
C GLU A 305 -14.03 -12.26 -0.69
N ARG A 306 -14.49 -11.45 0.27
CA ARG A 306 -15.50 -11.85 1.26
C ARG A 306 -16.89 -12.05 0.65
N GLY A 307 -17.12 -11.65 -0.59
CA GLY A 307 -18.43 -11.71 -1.25
C GLY A 307 -19.46 -10.74 -0.65
N ASN A 308 -19.02 -9.67 0.03
CA ASN A 308 -19.93 -8.68 0.61
C ASN A 308 -20.27 -7.60 -0.42
N ILE A 309 -21.39 -7.80 -1.12
CA ILE A 309 -21.83 -6.95 -2.24
C ILE A 309 -22.10 -5.51 -1.79
N GLU A 310 -22.75 -5.31 -0.65
CA GLU A 310 -23.11 -3.98 -0.14
C GLU A 310 -21.86 -3.13 0.12
N LYS A 311 -20.89 -3.68 0.85
CA LYS A 311 -19.65 -2.98 1.20
C LYS A 311 -18.74 -2.76 -0.01
N THR A 312 -18.75 -3.71 -0.94
CA THR A 312 -18.05 -3.57 -2.23
C THR A 312 -18.64 -2.43 -3.06
N ASN A 313 -19.97 -2.35 -3.15
CA ASN A 313 -20.66 -1.25 -3.84
C ASN A 313 -20.39 0.10 -3.19
N TRP A 314 -20.36 0.18 -1.85
CA TRP A 314 -19.98 1.42 -1.17
C TRP A 314 -18.56 1.86 -1.54
N CYS A 315 -17.59 0.95 -1.62
CA CYS A 315 -16.24 1.27 -2.06
C CYS A 315 -16.26 1.83 -3.50
N ILE A 316 -17.02 1.21 -4.39
CA ILE A 316 -17.15 1.65 -5.79
C ILE A 316 -17.75 3.06 -5.86
N GLU A 317 -18.86 3.32 -5.17
CA GLU A 317 -19.52 4.62 -5.18
C GLU A 317 -18.66 5.72 -4.55
N THR A 318 -17.90 5.38 -3.50
CA THR A 318 -16.92 6.30 -2.92
C THR A 318 -15.81 6.64 -3.91
N LEU A 319 -15.31 5.66 -4.67
CA LEU A 319 -14.30 5.91 -5.72
C LEU A 319 -14.88 6.77 -6.86
N LYS A 320 -16.12 6.52 -7.29
CA LYS A 320 -16.82 7.36 -8.29
C LYS A 320 -17.01 8.80 -7.80
N MET A 321 -17.36 8.98 -6.53
CA MET A 321 -17.47 10.31 -5.93
C MET A 321 -16.12 11.04 -5.97
N LEU A 322 -15.03 10.39 -5.53
CA LEU A 322 -13.68 10.97 -5.55
C LEU A 322 -13.19 11.28 -6.98
N GLU A 323 -13.59 10.47 -7.96
CA GLU A 323 -13.38 10.73 -9.39
C GLU A 323 -14.13 11.98 -9.84
N SER A 324 -15.42 12.08 -9.56
CA SER A 324 -16.28 13.20 -9.99
C SER A 324 -15.84 14.56 -9.42
N GLN A 325 -15.21 14.57 -8.24
CA GLN A 325 -14.72 15.79 -7.60
C GLN A 325 -13.36 16.25 -8.14
N GLY A 326 -12.77 15.55 -9.12
CA GLY A 326 -11.43 15.85 -9.63
C GLY A 326 -10.32 15.64 -8.58
N LEU A 327 -10.64 14.96 -7.47
CA LEU A 327 -9.72 14.70 -6.37
C LEU A 327 -8.90 13.41 -6.58
N SER A 328 -9.18 12.70 -7.68
CA SER A 328 -8.38 11.56 -8.12
C SER A 328 -7.73 11.80 -9.49
N LEU A 329 -6.44 11.51 -9.58
CA LEU A 329 -5.78 11.34 -10.87
C LEU A 329 -6.19 9.97 -11.43
N TYR A 330 -7.14 10.00 -12.38
CA TYR A 330 -7.62 8.90 -13.22
C TYR A 330 -8.01 7.60 -12.49
N ILE A 331 -9.15 7.62 -11.81
CA ILE A 331 -9.99 6.42 -11.68
C ILE A 331 -10.92 6.43 -12.90
N GLN A 332 -11.22 5.27 -13.49
CA GLN A 332 -12.37 5.11 -14.38
C GLN A 332 -13.14 3.91 -13.82
N VAL A 333 -14.38 4.12 -13.40
CA VAL A 333 -15.27 3.05 -12.99
C VAL A 333 -16.19 2.71 -14.16
N ASN A 334 -15.91 1.64 -14.92
CA ASN A 334 -16.85 1.22 -15.96
C ASN A 334 -17.99 0.38 -15.38
N GLU A 335 -19.21 0.74 -15.73
CA GLU A 335 -20.39 -0.09 -15.52
C GLU A 335 -20.40 -1.20 -16.58
N ARG A 336 -20.16 -2.46 -16.21
CA ARG A 336 -20.42 -3.59 -17.11
C ARG A 336 -21.92 -3.88 -17.13
N GLN A 337 -22.48 -4.03 -18.34
CA GLN A 337 -23.90 -4.27 -18.60
C GLN A 337 -24.42 -5.64 -18.15
N ASP A 338 -23.60 -6.54 -17.61
CA ASP A 338 -24.06 -7.82 -17.07
C ASP A 338 -23.42 -8.13 -15.70
N LYS A 339 -24.19 -7.85 -14.64
CA LYS A 339 -24.11 -8.39 -13.26
C LYS A 339 -22.74 -8.39 -12.56
N CYS A 340 -22.06 -7.25 -12.52
CA CYS A 340 -21.29 -6.72 -11.38
C CYS A 340 -20.57 -5.45 -11.83
N ALA A 341 -20.62 -4.39 -11.04
CA ALA A 341 -19.76 -3.25 -11.26
C ALA A 341 -18.31 -3.69 -11.06
N ALA A 342 -17.48 -3.55 -12.10
CA ALA A 342 -16.08 -3.95 -12.08
C ALA A 342 -15.22 -2.70 -12.23
N LEU A 343 -14.32 -2.46 -11.27
CA LEU A 343 -13.31 -1.41 -11.40
C LEU A 343 -12.42 -1.73 -12.60
N THR A 344 -12.45 -0.86 -13.60
CA THR A 344 -11.59 -0.93 -14.79
C THR A 344 -10.95 0.42 -14.96
N ALA A 345 -9.97 0.69 -14.12
CA ALA A 345 -9.05 1.76 -14.41
C ALA A 345 -8.11 1.33 -15.54
N ALA A 346 -7.59 2.27 -16.32
CA ALA A 346 -6.50 1.99 -17.27
C ALA A 346 -5.26 1.35 -16.58
N PHE A 347 -5.16 1.41 -15.24
CA PHE A 347 -4.17 0.71 -14.41
C PHE A 347 -4.59 -0.70 -13.91
N LEU A 348 -5.88 -1.08 -14.02
CA LEU A 348 -6.37 -2.46 -13.81
C LEU A 348 -6.44 -3.26 -15.13
N ALA A 349 -6.25 -2.61 -16.28
CA ALA A 349 -6.10 -3.28 -17.58
C ALA A 349 -4.90 -4.26 -17.63
N ASP A 350 -3.94 -4.13 -16.71
CA ASP A 350 -2.86 -5.11 -16.53
C ASP A 350 -3.30 -6.39 -15.82
N ARG A 351 -4.47 -6.41 -15.14
CA ARG A 351 -5.06 -7.64 -14.58
C ARG A 351 -6.03 -8.36 -15.52
N THR A 352 -6.52 -7.69 -16.57
CA THR A 352 -7.45 -8.30 -17.55
C THR A 352 -6.75 -8.87 -18.79
N LYS A 353 -5.42 -8.88 -18.85
CA LYS A 353 -4.65 -9.50 -19.96
C LYS A 353 -4.33 -10.99 -19.78
N THR A 354 -4.91 -11.69 -18.81
CA THR A 354 -4.62 -13.11 -18.57
C THR A 354 -5.84 -14.04 -18.60
N LEU A 355 -6.95 -13.62 -19.21
CA LEU A 355 -8.00 -14.56 -19.61
C LEU A 355 -8.46 -14.26 -21.05
N VAL A 356 -8.01 -15.15 -21.93
CA VAL A 356 -8.16 -15.29 -23.40
C VAL A 356 -7.11 -14.56 -24.22
#